data_AF-A0A6M0C3I0-F1
#
_entry.id   AF-A0A6M0C3I0-F1
#
_cell.length_a   1.000
_cell.length_b   1.000
_cell.length_c   1.000
_cell.angle_alpha   90.00
_cell.angle_beta   90.00
_cell.angle_gamma   90.00
#
_symmetry.space_group_name_H-M   'P 1'
#
loop_
_entity.id
_entity.type
_entity.pdbx_description
1 polymer ?
#
loop_
_entity_poly.entity_id
_entity_poly.type
_entity_poly.pdbx_seq_one_letter_code
_entity_poly.pdbx_strand_id
1 'polypeptide(L)' 'MPITTQILSQYKQQGRKITALTAYDFAIAQLLDNAGVDLIPVGDSLGMVTLGYQTTLPVTLDEILHHGDILPRQP' A
#
# COMPACT_ATOMS: atom_id res chain seq x y z
N MET A 1 13.28 -8.55 -2.73
CA MET A 1 13.02 -9.64 -1.75
C MET A 1 11.65 -9.35 -1.17
N PRO A 2 10.70 -10.30 -1.18
CA PRO A 2 9.35 -10.04 -0.70
C PRO A 2 9.37 -9.71 0.81
N ILE A 3 8.72 -8.62 1.19
CA ILE A 3 8.53 -8.25 2.59
C ILE A 3 7.35 -9.06 3.15
N THR A 4 7.58 -9.76 4.25
CA THR A 4 6.57 -10.56 4.95
C THR A 4 6.30 -9.99 6.34
N THR A 5 5.17 -10.38 6.93
CA THR A 5 4.82 -10.00 8.32
C THR A 5 5.88 -10.45 9.34
N GLN A 6 6.56 -11.56 9.08
CA GLN A 6 7.68 -12.04 9.89
C GLN A 6 8.90 -11.11 9.81
N ILE A 7 9.25 -10.64 8.60
CA ILE A 7 10.34 -9.68 8.39
C ILE A 7 10.03 -8.36 9.09
N LEU A 8 8.80 -7.85 8.97
CA LEU A 8 8.38 -6.63 9.66
C LEU A 8 8.48 -6.76 11.18
N SER A 9 8.11 -7.93 11.72
CA SER A 9 8.25 -8.22 13.15
C SER A 9 9.73 -8.21 13.58
N GLN A 10 10.63 -8.75 12.76
CA GLN A 10 12.07 -8.71 13.00
C GLN A 10 12.62 -7.28 12.94
N TYR A 11 12.22 -6.48 11.96
CA TYR A 11 12.62 -5.07 11.86
C TYR A 11 12.23 -4.28 13.11
N LYS A 12 11.02 -4.51 13.62
CA LYS A 12 10.56 -3.92 14.88
C LYS A 12 11.45 -4.34 16.07
N GLN A 13 11.80 -5.63 16.19
CA GLN A 13 12.68 -6.13 17.26
C GLN A 13 14.10 -5.53 17.18
N GLN A 14 14.59 -5.29 15.97
CA GLN A 14 15.90 -4.69 15.71
C GLN A 14 15.91 -3.16 15.86
N GLY A 15 14.76 -2.52 16.10
CA GLY A 15 14.64 -1.06 16.14
C GLY A 15 14.79 -0.39 14.77
N ARG A 16 14.77 -1.15 13.66
CA ARG A 16 14.75 -0.61 12.30
C ARG A 16 13.39 0.07 12.06
N LYS A 17 13.40 1.31 11.60
CA LYS A 17 12.18 2.02 11.20
C LYS A 17 11.59 1.36 9.95
N ILE A 18 10.27 1.22 9.95
CA ILE A 18 9.49 0.66 8.84
C ILE A 18 8.86 1.83 8.08
N THR A 19 9.08 1.91 6.78
CA THR A 19 8.50 2.93 5.90
C THR A 19 7.26 2.38 5.19
N ALA A 20 6.17 3.13 5.23
CA ALA A 20 4.92 2.75 4.57
C ALA A 20 4.37 3.95 3.79
N LEU A 21 4.02 3.74 2.52
CA LEU A 21 3.45 4.77 1.65
C LEU A 21 2.33 4.18 0.80
N THR A 22 1.18 4.85 0.75
CA THR A 22 0.03 4.39 -0.03
C THR A 22 0.29 4.50 -1.53
N ALA A 23 -0.17 3.53 -2.30
CA ALA A 23 -0.30 3.64 -3.76
C ALA A 23 -1.64 3.07 -4.21
N TYR A 24 -2.22 3.68 -5.24
CA TYR A 24 -3.52 3.31 -5.80
C TYR A 24 -3.42 2.99 -7.30
N ASP A 25 -2.21 2.97 -7.86
CA ASP A 25 -1.96 2.60 -9.24
C ASP A 25 -0.62 1.88 -9.38
N PHE A 26 -0.47 1.17 -10.50
CA PHE A 26 0.70 0.35 -10.79
C PHE A 26 2.00 1.16 -10.87
N ALA A 27 1.96 2.34 -11.51
CA ALA A 27 3.14 3.12 -11.79
C ALA A 27 3.76 3.66 -10.49
N ILE A 28 2.93 4.20 -9.59
CA ILE A 28 3.36 4.67 -8.28
C ILE A 28 3.82 3.49 -7.42
N ALA A 29 3.11 2.37 -7.40
CA ALA A 29 3.54 1.21 -6.62
C ALA A 29 4.92 0.68 -7.07
N GLN A 30 5.17 0.62 -8.38
CA GLN A 30 6.48 0.24 -8.91
C GLN A 30 7.58 1.24 -8.55
N LEU A 31 7.27 2.55 -8.55
CA LEU A 31 8.20 3.58 -8.11
C LEU A 31 8.57 3.42 -6.62
N LEU A 32 7.58 3.15 -5.77
CA LEU A 32 7.79 2.96 -4.32
C LEU A 32 8.57 1.68 -4.01
N ASP A 33 8.30 0.58 -4.73
CA ASP A 33 9.05 -0.68 -4.61
C ASP A 33 10.54 -0.45 -4.97
N ASN A 34 10.80 0.24 -6.09
CA ASN A 34 12.15 0.62 -6.51
C ASN A 34 12.84 1.58 -5.52
N ALA A 35 12.08 2.40 -4.82
CA ALA A 35 12.59 3.32 -3.78
C ALA A 35 12.88 2.62 -2.45
N GLY A 36 12.54 1.34 -2.29
CA GLY A 36 12.79 0.57 -1.08
C GLY A 36 11.82 0.85 0.06
N VAL A 37 10.58 1.22 -0.26
CA VAL A 37 9.49 1.34 0.73
C VAL A 37 9.16 -0.06 1.26
N ASP A 38 9.07 -0.22 2.59
CA ASP A 38 8.84 -1.55 3.18
C ASP A 38 7.39 -2.05 2.97
N LEU A 39 6.42 -1.14 2.88
CA LEU A 39 4.98 -1.45 2.80
C LEU A 39 4.22 -0.48 1.90
N ILE A 40 3.37 -1.04 1.03
CA ILE A 40 2.46 -0.26 0.16
C ILE A 40 1.00 -0.65 0.47
N PRO A 41 0.32 0.05 1.41
CA PRO A 41 -1.08 -0.23 1.72
C PRO A 41 -2.03 0.40 0.70
N VAL A 42 -3.05 -0.38 0.31
CA VAL A 42 -4.25 0.13 -0.38
C VAL A 42 -5.31 0.41 0.69
N GLY A 43 -5.43 1.67 1.09
CA GLY A 43 -6.34 2.13 2.13
C GLY A 43 -7.55 2.90 1.57
N ASP A 44 -8.53 3.17 2.44
CA ASP A 44 -9.75 3.94 2.14
C ASP A 44 -9.48 5.43 1.85
N SER A 45 -8.27 5.92 2.14
CA SER A 45 -7.78 7.23 1.69
C SER A 45 -7.86 7.42 0.17
N LEU A 46 -7.85 6.32 -0.60
CA LEU A 46 -8.32 6.18 -1.99
C LEU A 46 -9.52 7.09 -2.30
N GLY A 47 -10.55 7.04 -1.46
CA GLY A 47 -11.80 7.76 -1.68
C GLY A 47 -11.57 9.26 -1.84
N MET A 48 -10.73 9.84 -1.00
CA MET A 48 -10.46 11.28 -1.03
C MET A 48 -9.44 11.67 -2.09
N VAL A 49 -8.34 10.92 -2.18
CA VAL A 49 -7.17 11.33 -2.99
C VAL A 49 -7.26 10.93 -4.46
N THR A 50 -8.09 9.93 -4.77
CA THR A 50 -8.22 9.37 -6.13
C THR A 50 -9.65 9.48 -6.65
N LEU A 51 -10.67 9.17 -5.84
CA LEU A 51 -12.08 9.19 -6.26
C LEU A 51 -12.77 10.55 -6.04
N GLY A 52 -12.15 11.47 -5.29
CA GLY A 52 -12.68 12.81 -5.05
C GLY A 52 -13.82 12.90 -4.02
N TYR A 53 -13.98 11.89 -3.18
CA TYR A 53 -14.94 11.91 -2.07
C TYR A 53 -14.52 12.93 -1.01
N GLN A 54 -15.52 13.49 -0.33
CA GLN A 54 -15.31 14.42 0.79
C GLN A 54 -14.75 13.72 2.04
N THR A 55 -15.06 12.42 2.20
CA THR A 55 -14.61 11.58 3.32
C THR A 55 -14.33 10.16 2.80
N THR A 56 -13.76 9.29 3.64
CA THR A 56 -13.52 7.89 3.27
C THR A 56 -14.74 6.97 3.46
N LEU A 57 -15.81 7.46 4.11
CA LEU A 57 -17.03 6.68 4.37
C LEU A 57 -17.70 6.05 3.14
N PRO A 58 -17.72 6.69 1.95
CA PRO A 58 -18.39 6.11 0.78
C PRO A 58 -17.59 4.98 0.12
N VAL A 59 -16.33 4.75 0.51
CA VAL A 59 -15.47 3.74 -0.13
C VAL A 59 -16.03 2.34 0.08
N THR A 60 -16.14 1.60 -1.01
CA THR A 60 -16.62 0.23 -1.05
C THR A 60 -15.48 -0.77 -1.12
N LEU A 61 -15.77 -2.03 -0.78
CA LEU A 61 -14.80 -3.12 -0.94
C LEU A 61 -14.42 -3.33 -2.41
N ASP A 62 -15.37 -3.21 -3.33
CA ASP A 62 -15.13 -3.39 -4.77
C ASP A 62 -14.11 -2.35 -5.29
N GLU A 63 -14.18 -1.12 -4.80
CA GLU A 63 -13.22 -0.08 -5.15
C GLU A 63 -11.83 -0.36 -4.58
N ILE A 64 -11.74 -0.84 -3.33
CA ILE A 64 -10.45 -1.27 -2.75
C ILE A 64 -9.86 -2.44 -3.54
N LEU A 65 -10.67 -3.45 -3.87
CA LEU A 65 -10.22 -4.61 -4.64
C LEU A 65 -9.76 -4.22 -6.04
N HIS A 66 -10.49 -3.33 -6.73
CA HIS A 66 -10.08 -2.83 -8.03
C HIS A 66 -8.68 -2.20 -8.00
N HIS A 67 -8.41 -1.32 -7.02
CA HIS A 67 -7.12 -0.66 -6.89
C HIS A 67 -6.03 -1.58 -6.30
N GLY A 68 -6.41 -2.62 -5.55
CA GLY A 68 -5.51 -3.66 -5.06
C GLY A 68 -5.07 -4.63 -6.15
N ASP A 69 -5.97 -5.03 -7.04
CA ASP A 69 -5.72 -6.03 -8.09
C ASP A 69 -4.79 -5.54 -9.19
N ILE A 70 -4.72 -4.23 -9.40
CA ILE A 70 -3.79 -3.63 -10.36
C ILE A 70 -2.35 -3.54 -9.85
N LEU A 71 -2.12 -3.77 -8.56
CA LEU A 71 -0.77 -3.73 -7.99
C LEU A 71 0.01 -5.01 -8.33
N PRO A 72 1.36 -4.92 -8.47
CA PRO A 72 2.19 -6.08 -8.72
C PRO A 72 2.03 -7.11 -7.60
N ARG A 73 1.59 -8.33 -7.97
CA ARG A 73 1.63 -9.47 -7.04
C ARG A 73 3.06 -10.00 -7.00
N GLN A 74 3.69 -9.93 -5.83
CA GLN A 74 4.94 -10.65 -5.61
C GLN A 74 4.65 -12.16 -5.70
N PRO A 75 5.53 -12.96 -6.35
CA PRO A 75 5.35 -14.39 -6.49
C PRO A 75 5.40 -15.15 -5.16
#